data_AF-A0A949A222-F1
#
_entry.id   AF-A0A949A222-F1
#
_cell.length_a   1.000
_cell.length_b   1.000
_cell.length_c   1.000
_cell.angle_alpha   90.00
_cell.angle_beta   90.00
_cell.angle_gamma   90.00
#
_symmetry.space_group_name_H-M   'P 1'
#
loop_
_entity.id
_entity.type
_entity.pdbx_description
1 polymer ?
#
loop_
_entity_poly.entity_id
_entity_poly.type
_entity_poly.pdbx_seq_one_letter_code
_entity_poly.pdbx_strand_id
1 'polypeptide(L)'
;MQIVLIILTVFIAILGWLKTDTTTKKFKVIAIFVLLIIGVIQFLLNRKVHEEKASKTYSGTLKTQDRGFYLNPKIKRLELGWTLEKRGMGFLFKNQITDIFTVADNPKVPYLRFFRDLSVDINEKTNNLLVSMILRDRSGSLIANLVNNEWKVAPPPKTFDRNYNDNTLEIISEKGEVILQVRILGDAVQLNGIFYSADGFGVEIFPAPPQAKEKGAVAGMHILGPDTPLDNILEPIFMYPSENHIGELRVRSNK
;
A
#
# COMPACT_ATOMS: atom_id res chain seq x y z
N MET A 1 5.85 -28.95 -17.60
CA MET A 1 4.73 -29.71 -16.99
C MET A 1 3.39 -29.50 -17.72
N GLN A 2 2.96 -28.26 -18.00
CA GLN A 2 1.71 -27.99 -18.75
C GLN A 2 1.61 -28.73 -20.10
N ILE A 3 2.67 -28.76 -20.89
CA ILE A 3 2.72 -29.43 -22.20
C ILE A 3 2.43 -30.95 -22.07
N VAL A 4 2.96 -31.61 -21.04
CA VAL A 4 2.76 -33.06 -20.81
C VAL A 4 1.30 -33.37 -20.50
N LEU A 5 0.64 -32.53 -19.69
CA LEU A 5 -0.78 -32.67 -19.38
C LEU A 5 -1.67 -32.46 -20.61
N ILE A 6 -1.37 -31.46 -21.44
CA ILE A 6 -2.11 -31.23 -22.69
C ILE A 6 -1.99 -32.44 -23.61
N ILE A 7 -0.78 -32.98 -23.78
CA ILE A 7 -0.53 -34.16 -24.61
C ILE A 7 -1.31 -35.37 -24.09
N LEU A 8 -1.31 -35.62 -22.78
CA LEU A 8 -2.06 -36.72 -22.16
C LEU A 8 -3.58 -36.57 -22.36
N THR A 9 -4.07 -35.33 -22.26
CA THR A 9 -5.49 -34.97 -22.45
C THR A 9 -5.94 -35.27 -23.88
N VAL A 10 -5.14 -34.84 -24.87
CA VAL A 10 -5.38 -35.13 -26.29
C VAL A 10 -5.32 -36.64 -26.57
N PHE A 11 -4.35 -37.34 -25.97
CA PHE A 11 -4.21 -38.78 -26.14
C PHE A 11 -5.42 -39.57 -25.60
N ILE A 12 -5.93 -39.22 -24.41
CA ILE A 12 -7.14 -39.84 -23.83
C ILE A 12 -8.37 -39.56 -24.70
N ALA A 13 -8.51 -38.34 -25.23
CA ALA A 13 -9.61 -37.98 -26.13
C ALA A 13 -9.57 -38.79 -27.44
N ILE A 14 -8.39 -38.95 -28.05
CA ILE A 14 -8.19 -39.77 -29.25
C ILE A 14 -8.55 -41.24 -28.99
N LEU A 15 -8.09 -41.81 -27.88
CA LEU A 15 -8.42 -43.19 -27.49
C LEU A 15 -9.91 -43.40 -27.26
N GLY A 16 -10.60 -42.41 -26.69
CA GLY A 16 -12.06 -42.44 -26.50
C GLY A 16 -12.85 -42.35 -27.81
N TRP A 17 -12.30 -41.71 -28.85
CA TRP A 17 -12.94 -41.57 -30.15
C TRP A 17 -12.79 -42.83 -31.01
N LEU A 18 -11.62 -43.47 -30.98
CA LEU A 18 -11.32 -44.65 -31.82
C LEU A 18 -12.15 -45.91 -31.49
N LYS A 19 -12.92 -45.94 -30.39
CA LYS A 19 -13.73 -47.08 -29.98
C LYS A 19 -15.23 -46.81 -30.21
N THR A 20 -15.88 -47.58 -31.10
CA THR A 20 -17.26 -47.37 -31.59
C THR A 20 -18.34 -48.28 -30.99
N ASP A 21 -17.99 -49.26 -30.16
CA ASP A 21 -18.94 -50.27 -29.66
C ASP A 21 -19.91 -49.73 -28.57
N THR A 22 -21.07 -50.34 -28.34
CA THR A 22 -22.12 -49.83 -27.42
C THR A 22 -21.69 -49.74 -25.94
N THR A 23 -20.73 -50.56 -25.50
CA THR A 23 -20.03 -50.42 -24.20
C THR A 23 -19.22 -49.12 -24.09
N THR A 24 -18.94 -48.45 -25.22
CA THR A 24 -18.16 -47.20 -25.27
C THR A 24 -18.92 -45.96 -24.82
N LYS A 25 -20.26 -45.98 -24.73
CA LYS A 25 -21.03 -44.83 -24.21
C LYS A 25 -20.66 -44.50 -22.76
N LYS A 26 -20.54 -45.52 -21.89
CA LYS A 26 -20.12 -45.33 -20.49
C LYS A 26 -18.66 -44.83 -20.41
N PHE A 27 -17.78 -45.38 -21.26
CA PHE A 27 -16.39 -44.93 -21.34
C PHE A 27 -16.26 -43.47 -21.80
N LYS A 28 -17.07 -43.03 -22.77
CA LYS A 28 -17.09 -41.64 -23.23
C LYS A 28 -17.50 -40.68 -22.12
N VAL A 29 -18.51 -41.04 -21.33
CA VAL A 29 -18.94 -40.23 -20.16
C VAL A 29 -17.82 -40.13 -19.12
N ILE A 30 -17.16 -41.25 -18.79
CA ILE A 30 -16.03 -41.25 -17.85
C ILE A 30 -14.87 -40.40 -18.39
N ALA A 31 -14.53 -40.54 -19.67
CA ALA A 31 -13.46 -39.76 -20.29
C ALA A 31 -13.76 -38.25 -20.25
N ILE A 32 -14.99 -37.84 -20.58
CA ILE A 32 -15.41 -36.42 -20.46
C ILE A 32 -15.28 -35.92 -19.02
N PHE A 33 -15.68 -36.73 -18.04
CA PHE A 33 -15.58 -36.36 -16.63
C PHE A 33 -14.12 -36.21 -16.17
N VAL A 34 -13.23 -37.11 -16.60
CA VAL A 34 -11.78 -37.02 -16.34
C VAL A 34 -11.19 -35.75 -16.97
N LEU A 35 -11.57 -35.43 -18.20
CA LEU A 35 -11.13 -34.21 -18.89
C LEU A 35 -11.59 -32.94 -18.15
N LEU A 36 -12.83 -32.90 -17.66
CA LEU A 36 -13.35 -31.80 -16.85
C LEU A 36 -12.56 -31.64 -15.55
N ILE A 37 -12.28 -32.74 -14.84
CA ILE A 37 -11.45 -32.69 -13.61
C ILE A 37 -10.06 -32.14 -13.92
N ILE A 38 -9.41 -32.61 -14.99
CA ILE A 38 -8.10 -32.11 -15.40
C ILE A 38 -8.16 -30.61 -15.71
N GLY A 39 -9.18 -30.15 -16.43
CA GLY A 39 -9.40 -28.73 -16.74
C GLY A 39 -9.57 -27.88 -15.47
N VAL A 40 -10.34 -28.34 -14.50
CA VAL A 40 -10.51 -27.67 -13.20
C VAL A 40 -9.19 -27.62 -12.44
N ILE A 41 -8.45 -28.71 -12.37
CA ILE A 41 -7.14 -28.75 -11.69
C ILE A 41 -6.16 -27.76 -12.36
N GLN A 42 -6.09 -27.73 -13.69
CA GLN A 42 -5.23 -26.78 -14.40
C GLN A 42 -5.63 -25.32 -14.13
N PHE A 43 -6.93 -25.02 -14.14
CA PHE A 43 -7.43 -23.69 -13.80
C PHE A 43 -7.01 -23.27 -12.39
N LEU A 44 -7.15 -24.15 -11.40
CA LEU A 44 -6.75 -23.89 -10.01
C LEU A 44 -5.23 -23.71 -9.86
N LEU A 45 -4.42 -24.50 -10.58
CA LEU A 45 -2.97 -24.37 -10.57
C LEU A 45 -2.50 -23.06 -11.21
N ASN A 46 -3.05 -22.70 -12.38
CA ASN A 46 -2.75 -21.43 -13.03
C ASN A 46 -3.16 -20.25 -12.14
N ARG A 47 -4.32 -20.33 -11.49
CA ARG A 47 -4.78 -19.32 -10.54
C ARG A 47 -3.78 -19.15 -9.39
N LYS A 48 -3.30 -20.23 -8.77
CA LYS A 48 -2.28 -20.16 -7.70
C LYS A 48 -0.98 -19.50 -8.17
N VAL A 49 -0.49 -19.85 -9.37
CA VAL A 49 0.74 -19.25 -9.92
C VAL A 49 0.54 -17.75 -10.18
N HIS A 50 -0.63 -17.36 -10.71
CA HIS A 50 -0.96 -15.95 -10.89
C HIS A 50 -1.09 -15.20 -9.56
N GLU A 51 -1.72 -15.80 -8.55
CA GLU A 51 -1.83 -15.24 -7.20
C GLU A 51 -0.44 -15.08 -6.54
N GLU A 52 0.46 -16.06 -6.70
CA GLU A 52 1.81 -15.99 -6.15
C GLU A 52 2.67 -14.94 -6.88
N LYS A 53 2.60 -14.89 -8.21
CA LYS A 53 3.29 -13.86 -9.01
C LYS A 53 2.76 -12.47 -8.67
N ALA A 54 1.44 -12.30 -8.57
CA ALA A 54 0.84 -11.06 -8.13
C ALA A 54 1.29 -10.69 -6.70
N SER A 55 1.27 -11.64 -5.77
CA SER A 55 1.71 -11.39 -4.40
C SER A 55 3.15 -10.88 -4.36
N LYS A 56 4.07 -11.47 -5.13
CA LYS A 56 5.47 -10.99 -5.21
C LYS A 56 5.61 -9.64 -5.89
N THR A 57 4.79 -9.34 -6.90
CA THR A 57 4.82 -8.06 -7.64
C THR A 57 4.20 -6.90 -6.85
N TYR A 58 3.22 -7.19 -6.00
CA TYR A 58 2.44 -6.21 -5.23
C TYR A 58 2.74 -6.27 -3.73
N SER A 59 3.90 -6.80 -3.34
CA SER A 59 4.42 -6.68 -1.99
C SER A 59 5.91 -6.36 -1.98
N GLY A 60 6.37 -5.82 -0.86
CA GLY A 60 7.77 -5.50 -0.62
C GLY A 60 7.97 -5.02 0.81
N THR A 61 9.21 -4.68 1.15
CA THR A 61 9.60 -4.26 2.50
C THR A 61 10.44 -2.98 2.42
N LEU A 62 10.10 -1.98 3.21
CA LEU A 62 10.98 -0.81 3.41
C LEU A 62 12.10 -1.18 4.38
N LYS A 63 13.35 -0.92 3.99
CA LYS A 63 14.51 -1.13 4.85
C LYS A 63 14.74 0.08 5.73
N THR A 64 14.84 -0.17 7.03
CA THR A 64 15.39 0.80 7.98
C THR A 64 16.92 0.83 7.81
N GLN A 65 17.53 2.01 7.96
CA GLN A 65 18.99 2.06 8.04
C GLN A 65 19.40 1.60 9.46
N ASP A 66 20.36 0.70 9.58
CA ASP A 66 20.90 0.18 10.86
C ASP A 66 21.60 1.25 11.72
N ARG A 67 21.48 2.54 11.37
CA ARG A 67 21.93 3.63 12.23
C ARG A 67 20.97 3.69 13.40
N GLY A 68 21.40 3.15 14.53
CA GLY A 68 20.56 3.10 15.72
C GLY A 68 19.85 4.43 15.96
N PHE A 69 18.54 4.36 16.21
CA PHE A 69 17.76 5.54 16.56
C PHE A 69 18.24 6.01 17.91
N TYR A 70 19.07 7.04 17.90
CA TYR A 70 19.19 7.90 19.04
C TYR A 70 18.06 8.89 18.89
N LEU A 71 16.93 8.64 19.55
CA LEU A 71 16.05 9.73 19.95
C LEU A 71 16.97 10.70 20.69
N ASN A 72 17.36 11.79 20.02
CA ASN A 72 18.15 12.81 20.65
C ASN A 72 17.37 13.21 21.92
N PRO A 73 17.92 13.03 23.13
CA PRO A 73 17.17 13.29 24.36
C PRO A 73 16.80 14.77 24.52
N LYS A 74 17.32 15.65 23.65
CA LYS A 74 16.90 17.04 23.50
C LYS A 74 15.72 17.24 22.53
N ILE A 75 15.47 16.30 21.62
CA ILE A 75 14.24 16.22 20.82
C ILE A 75 13.16 15.60 21.73
N LYS A 76 12.66 16.38 22.68
CA LYS A 76 11.48 16.05 23.50
C LYS A 76 10.16 16.28 22.75
N ARG A 77 10.24 16.50 21.44
CA ARG A 77 9.18 17.05 20.61
C ARG A 77 9.30 16.40 19.24
N LEU A 78 8.26 15.72 18.80
CA LEU A 78 8.03 15.55 17.38
C LEU A 78 7.90 16.99 16.82
N GLU A 79 8.94 17.52 16.18
CA GLU A 79 8.90 18.86 15.57
C GLU A 79 8.05 18.81 14.30
N LEU A 80 6.73 18.82 14.50
CA LEU A 80 5.80 19.46 13.59
C LEU A 80 6.08 20.97 13.72
N GLY A 81 6.75 21.56 12.73
CA GLY A 81 7.33 22.90 12.82
C GLY A 81 6.37 24.00 13.28
N TRP A 82 6.73 24.67 14.37
CA TRP A 82 6.09 25.86 14.95
C TRP A 82 7.17 26.93 15.11
N THR A 83 6.99 28.11 14.53
CA THR A 83 7.76 29.31 14.93
C THR A 83 6.77 30.34 15.45
N LEU A 84 6.93 30.72 16.72
CA LEU A 84 5.86 31.13 17.64
C LEU A 84 5.28 32.54 17.41
N GLU A 85 5.47 33.19 16.25
CA GLU A 85 5.18 34.63 16.19
C GLU A 85 3.88 35.06 15.50
N LYS A 86 3.35 34.42 14.45
CA LYS A 86 2.12 34.94 13.78
C LYS A 86 1.20 33.87 13.18
N ARG A 87 0.09 33.63 13.89
CA ARG A 87 -1.26 33.20 13.44
C ARG A 87 -1.32 32.15 12.31
N GLY A 88 -1.45 30.88 12.71
CA GLY A 88 -1.91 29.76 11.89
C GLY A 88 -2.18 28.55 12.78
N MET A 89 -3.33 27.89 12.63
CA MET A 89 -3.74 26.78 13.51
C MET A 89 -2.88 25.52 13.30
N GLY A 90 -2.43 24.94 14.41
CA GLY A 90 -1.90 23.58 14.53
C GLY A 90 -2.22 23.08 15.94
N PHE A 91 -2.71 21.83 16.04
CA PHE A 91 -3.32 21.32 17.27
C PHE A 91 -2.28 20.94 18.34
N LEU A 92 -2.58 21.34 19.59
CA LEU A 92 -1.83 21.02 20.80
C LEU A 92 -2.81 20.30 21.73
N PHE A 93 -2.63 18.99 21.97
CA PHE A 93 -3.47 18.25 22.91
C PHE A 93 -2.67 17.89 24.16
N LYS A 94 -2.97 18.58 25.25
CA LYS A 94 -2.61 18.18 26.60
C LYS A 94 -3.80 17.42 27.18
N ASN A 95 -3.68 16.10 27.30
CA ASN A 95 -4.51 15.25 28.16
C ASN A 95 -6.04 15.37 28.02
N GLN A 96 -6.55 15.59 26.79
CA GLN A 96 -7.96 15.35 26.49
C GLN A 96 -8.08 14.31 25.38
N ILE A 97 -8.75 13.22 25.73
CA ILE A 97 -9.12 12.13 24.85
C ILE A 97 -10.25 12.64 23.95
N THR A 98 -9.93 12.98 22.71
CA THR A 98 -10.89 13.00 21.62
C THR A 98 -10.47 11.93 20.62
N ASP A 99 -11.42 11.14 20.11
CA ASP A 99 -11.23 9.91 19.30
C ASP A 99 -10.45 10.07 17.99
N ILE A 100 -9.86 11.25 17.74
CA ILE A 100 -9.29 11.66 16.46
C ILE A 100 -7.76 11.70 16.52
N PHE A 101 -7.13 11.83 17.69
CA PHE A 101 -5.67 11.81 17.82
C PHE A 101 -5.22 11.21 19.16
N THR A 102 -4.39 10.16 19.12
CA THR A 102 -3.66 9.68 20.30
C THR A 102 -2.18 9.65 19.98
N VAL A 103 -1.39 10.44 20.71
CA VAL A 103 0.06 10.28 20.82
C VAL A 103 0.28 9.60 22.16
N ALA A 104 0.82 8.38 22.14
CA ALA A 104 1.00 7.61 23.35
C ALA A 104 2.47 7.38 23.64
N ASP A 105 2.85 7.67 24.89
CA ASP A 105 4.14 7.25 25.46
C ASP A 105 4.15 5.75 25.85
N ASN A 106 3.12 4.99 25.46
CA ASN A 106 2.98 3.58 25.74
C ASN A 106 3.18 2.78 24.44
N PRO A 107 4.14 1.84 24.37
CA PRO A 107 4.44 1.04 23.18
C PRO A 107 3.31 0.08 22.74
N LYS A 108 2.12 0.15 23.36
CA LYS A 108 0.92 -0.60 22.96
C LYS A 108 -0.11 0.25 22.21
N VAL A 109 0.15 1.54 22.00
CA VAL A 109 -0.78 2.46 21.37
C VAL A 109 -0.04 3.15 20.21
N PRO A 110 -0.65 3.25 19.01
CA PRO A 110 0.01 3.86 17.87
C PRO A 110 0.42 5.31 18.13
N TYR A 111 1.53 5.73 17.52
CA TYR A 111 2.10 7.07 17.66
C TYR A 111 1.21 8.17 17.08
N LEU A 112 0.49 7.83 16.01
CA LEU A 112 -0.50 8.69 15.40
C LEU A 112 -1.70 7.84 15.03
N ARG A 113 -2.89 8.22 15.47
CA ARG A 113 -4.16 7.59 15.06
C ARG A 113 -5.09 8.70 14.64
N PHE A 114 -5.54 8.70 13.40
CA PHE A 114 -6.48 9.68 12.86
C PHE A 114 -7.92 9.17 12.91
N PHE A 115 -8.08 7.87 12.64
CA PHE A 115 -9.35 7.15 12.65
C PHE A 115 -9.16 5.77 13.30
N ARG A 116 -10.24 5.04 13.57
CA ARG A 116 -10.16 3.71 14.20
C ARG A 116 -9.27 2.73 13.42
N ASP A 117 -9.20 2.87 12.09
CA ASP A 117 -8.42 2.03 11.17
C ASP A 117 -7.25 2.74 10.48
N LEU A 118 -7.00 4.02 10.78
CA LEU A 118 -5.85 4.77 10.27
C LEU A 118 -4.91 5.13 11.42
N SER A 119 -3.82 4.39 11.53
CA SER A 119 -2.76 4.63 12.49
C SER A 119 -1.39 4.54 11.86
N VAL A 120 -0.41 5.27 12.39
CA VAL A 120 1.03 5.08 12.18
C VAL A 120 1.60 4.57 13.50
N ASP A 121 2.18 3.39 13.48
CA ASP A 121 2.80 2.75 14.65
C ASP A 121 4.33 2.72 14.46
N ILE A 122 5.09 3.19 15.44
CA ILE A 122 6.56 3.22 15.44
C ILE A 122 7.03 2.25 16.52
N ASN A 123 7.65 1.12 16.15
CA ASN A 123 8.05 0.13 17.14
C ASN A 123 9.50 0.33 17.61
N GLU A 124 9.67 0.96 18.78
CA GLU A 124 10.98 1.26 19.36
C GLU A 124 11.78 0.00 19.78
N LYS A 125 11.13 -1.15 20.00
CA LYS A 125 11.76 -2.35 20.63
C LYS A 125 12.96 -2.91 19.87
N THR A 126 13.03 -2.69 18.56
CA THR A 126 14.09 -3.23 17.70
C THR A 126 14.97 -2.15 17.08
N ASN A 127 14.83 -0.90 17.53
CA ASN A 127 15.52 0.23 16.92
C ASN A 127 15.22 0.34 15.41
N ASN A 128 14.01 -0.06 15.02
CA ASN A 128 13.55 -0.04 13.64
C ASN A 128 12.28 0.78 13.56
N LEU A 129 12.30 1.79 12.72
CA LEU A 129 11.13 2.56 12.36
C LEU A 129 10.23 1.70 11.47
N LEU A 130 9.27 1.05 12.12
CA LEU A 130 8.20 0.33 11.45
C LEU A 130 7.10 1.31 11.10
N VAL A 131 6.43 1.08 9.97
CA VAL A 131 5.22 1.80 9.56
C VAL A 131 4.16 0.76 9.29
N SER A 132 2.99 0.94 9.88
CA SER A 132 1.78 0.17 9.59
C SER A 132 0.66 1.14 9.25
N MET A 133 -0.18 0.84 8.26
CA MET A 133 -1.38 1.59 7.91
C MET A 133 -2.30 0.81 6.97
N ILE A 134 -3.60 1.08 7.05
CA ILE A 134 -4.60 0.61 6.11
C ILE A 134 -4.99 1.79 5.22
N LEU A 135 -4.87 1.62 3.90
CA LEU A 135 -5.26 2.62 2.91
C LEU A 135 -6.57 2.22 2.25
N ARG A 136 -7.52 3.16 2.24
CA ARG A 136 -8.80 3.01 1.57
C ARG A 136 -9.03 4.13 0.58
N ASP A 137 -9.88 3.87 -0.40
CA ASP A 137 -10.44 4.92 -1.24
C ASP A 137 -11.59 5.63 -0.51
N ARG A 138 -12.13 6.67 -1.17
CA ARG A 138 -13.26 7.45 -0.68
C ARG A 138 -14.53 6.63 -0.43
N SER A 139 -14.67 5.47 -1.07
CA SER A 139 -15.79 4.54 -0.84
C SER A 139 -15.59 3.64 0.39
N GLY A 140 -14.43 3.73 1.04
CA GLY A 140 -14.02 2.84 2.13
C GLY A 140 -13.42 1.51 1.65
N SER A 141 -13.23 1.31 0.34
CA SER A 141 -12.65 0.08 -0.19
C SER A 141 -11.15 0.03 0.03
N LEU A 142 -10.64 -1.12 0.46
CA LEU A 142 -9.20 -1.32 0.70
C LEU A 142 -8.40 -1.17 -0.61
N ILE A 143 -7.41 -0.27 -0.59
CA ILE A 143 -6.43 -0.07 -1.65
C ILE A 143 -5.11 -0.73 -1.32
N ALA A 144 -4.60 -0.53 -0.11
CA ALA A 144 -3.31 -1.08 0.30
C ALA A 144 -3.26 -1.31 1.81
N ASN A 145 -2.39 -2.21 2.22
CA ASN A 145 -2.12 -2.52 3.61
C ASN A 145 -0.62 -2.54 3.82
N LEU A 146 -0.13 -1.72 4.74
CA LEU A 146 1.27 -1.66 5.16
C LEU A 146 1.30 -2.17 6.61
N VAL A 147 2.14 -3.15 6.90
CA VAL A 147 2.28 -3.75 8.24
C VAL A 147 3.75 -3.95 8.49
N ASN A 148 4.30 -3.24 9.48
CA ASN A 148 5.71 -3.33 9.84
C ASN A 148 6.66 -3.18 8.63
N ASN A 149 6.46 -2.14 7.82
CA ASN A 149 7.18 -1.88 6.57
C ASN A 149 6.93 -2.87 5.42
N GLU A 150 6.21 -3.96 5.65
CA GLU A 150 5.75 -4.85 4.60
C GLU A 150 4.47 -4.30 3.99
N TRP A 151 4.45 -4.02 2.70
CA TRP A 151 3.24 -3.54 2.04
C TRP A 151 2.63 -4.61 1.16
N LYS A 152 1.31 -4.51 0.99
CA LYS A 152 0.53 -5.23 0.00
C LYS A 152 -0.46 -4.27 -0.65
N VAL A 153 -0.46 -4.20 -1.97
CA VAL A 153 -1.37 -3.34 -2.73
C VAL A 153 -2.44 -4.20 -3.42
N ALA A 154 -3.69 -3.70 -3.48
CA ALA A 154 -4.75 -4.32 -4.25
C ALA A 154 -4.36 -4.31 -5.73
N PRO A 155 -4.54 -5.41 -6.48
CA PRO A 155 -4.20 -5.40 -7.91
C PRO A 155 -5.09 -4.42 -8.69
N PRO A 156 -4.68 -4.04 -9.91
CA PRO A 156 -5.54 -3.31 -10.84
C PRO A 156 -6.94 -3.95 -10.97
N PRO A 157 -8.00 -3.15 -11.13
CA PRO A 157 -7.96 -1.72 -11.41
C PRO A 157 -7.76 -0.82 -10.18
N LYS A 158 -7.92 -1.35 -8.95
CA LYS A 158 -7.99 -0.53 -7.73
C LYS A 158 -6.76 0.34 -7.47
N THR A 159 -5.58 -0.13 -7.87
CA THR A 159 -4.40 0.71 -8.01
C THR A 159 -3.92 0.70 -9.43
N PHE A 160 -3.53 1.87 -9.91
CA PHE A 160 -2.85 1.99 -11.18
C PHE A 160 -1.43 1.42 -11.06
N ASP A 161 -0.66 1.92 -10.09
CA ASP A 161 0.73 1.50 -9.93
C ASP A 161 1.27 1.77 -8.52
N ARG A 162 2.47 1.28 -8.26
CA ARG A 162 3.25 1.41 -7.03
C ARG A 162 4.73 1.46 -7.41
N ASN A 163 5.50 2.27 -6.72
CA ASN A 163 6.94 2.32 -6.92
C ASN A 163 7.64 2.45 -5.56
N TYR A 164 8.81 1.85 -5.44
CA TYR A 164 9.54 1.79 -4.18
C TYR A 164 11.03 1.60 -4.41
N ASN A 165 11.82 2.05 -3.44
CA ASN A 165 13.22 1.71 -3.29
C ASN A 165 13.48 1.33 -1.83
N ASP A 166 14.75 1.27 -1.41
CA ASP A 166 15.11 0.82 -0.07
C ASP A 166 14.44 1.62 1.07
N ASN A 167 14.15 2.91 0.87
CA ASN A 167 13.67 3.80 1.93
C ASN A 167 12.43 4.62 1.56
N THR A 168 11.86 4.41 0.37
CA THR A 168 10.74 5.21 -0.13
C THR A 168 9.70 4.29 -0.76
N LEU A 169 8.42 4.54 -0.47
CA LEU A 169 7.26 3.87 -1.06
C LEU A 169 6.29 4.93 -1.58
N GLU A 170 5.77 4.72 -2.78
CA GLU A 170 4.71 5.50 -3.37
C GLU A 170 3.64 4.58 -3.96
N ILE A 171 2.37 4.97 -3.82
CA ILE A 171 1.21 4.25 -4.39
C ILE A 171 0.36 5.24 -5.18
N ILE A 172 -0.03 4.83 -6.39
CA ILE A 172 -0.88 5.59 -7.31
C ILE A 172 -2.25 4.92 -7.44
N SER A 173 -3.31 5.71 -7.24
CA SER A 173 -4.70 5.28 -7.41
C SER A 173 -5.02 4.93 -8.85
N GLU A 174 -6.16 4.26 -9.08
CA GLU A 174 -6.66 3.98 -10.43
C GLU A 174 -6.77 5.19 -11.36
N LYS A 175 -6.87 6.41 -10.80
CA LYS A 175 -7.00 7.68 -11.54
C LYS A 175 -5.66 8.32 -11.88
N GLY A 176 -4.54 7.72 -11.50
CA GLY A 176 -3.21 8.30 -11.68
C GLY A 176 -2.82 9.31 -10.59
N GLU A 177 -3.57 9.36 -9.48
CA GLU A 177 -3.30 10.26 -8.35
C GLU A 177 -2.41 9.58 -7.32
N VAL A 178 -1.45 10.30 -6.75
CA VAL A 178 -0.63 9.76 -5.65
C VAL A 178 -1.43 9.79 -4.36
N ILE A 179 -1.64 8.61 -3.76
CA ILE A 179 -2.42 8.45 -2.53
C ILE A 179 -1.57 8.19 -1.30
N LEU A 180 -0.33 7.73 -1.49
CA LEU A 180 0.63 7.52 -0.41
C LEU A 180 2.04 7.85 -0.90
N GLN A 181 2.77 8.60 -0.09
CA GLN A 181 4.23 8.70 -0.13
C GLN A 181 4.78 8.50 1.28
N VAL A 182 5.63 7.50 1.43
CA VAL A 182 6.39 7.26 2.66
C VAL A 182 7.87 7.37 2.33
N ARG A 183 8.62 8.13 3.12
CA ARG A 183 10.09 8.17 3.03
C ARG A 183 10.72 8.06 4.41
N ILE A 184 11.64 7.12 4.56
CA ILE A 184 12.48 6.95 5.74
C ILE A 184 13.72 7.82 5.56
N LEU A 185 13.84 8.85 6.40
CA LEU A 185 14.88 9.86 6.41
C LEU A 185 15.86 9.64 7.57
N GLY A 186 16.43 8.44 7.66
CA GLY A 186 17.27 8.07 8.81
C GLY A 186 16.43 7.95 10.08
N ASP A 187 16.39 9.02 10.89
CA ASP A 187 15.68 9.08 12.18
C ASP A 187 14.23 9.60 12.09
N ALA A 188 13.77 9.98 10.88
CA ALA A 188 12.41 10.49 10.67
C ALA A 188 11.64 9.71 9.59
N VAL A 189 10.30 9.69 9.70
CA VAL A 189 9.39 9.34 8.60
C VAL A 189 8.79 10.62 8.02
N GLN A 190 8.91 10.80 6.71
CA GLN A 190 8.05 11.71 5.98
C GLN A 190 6.85 10.93 5.44
N LEU A 191 5.64 11.37 5.79
CA LEU A 191 4.38 10.81 5.33
C LEU A 191 3.56 11.89 4.62
N ASN A 192 3.24 11.66 3.35
CA ASN A 192 2.21 12.41 2.63
C ASN A 192 1.19 11.42 2.07
N GLY A 193 -0.05 11.85 1.88
CA GLY A 193 -1.07 11.00 1.29
C GLY A 193 -2.48 11.50 1.54
N ILE A 194 -3.41 10.75 0.97
CA ILE A 194 -4.85 10.94 1.15
C ILE A 194 -5.36 9.65 1.77
N PHE A 195 -5.90 9.76 2.97
CA PHE A 195 -6.27 8.63 3.78
C PHE A 195 -7.75 8.69 4.10
N TYR A 196 -8.50 7.67 3.71
CA TYR A 196 -9.92 7.56 4.04
C TYR A 196 -10.17 6.45 5.06
N SER A 197 -11.13 6.69 5.95
CA SER A 197 -11.72 5.68 6.82
C SER A 197 -12.82 4.89 6.09
N ALA A 198 -13.28 3.80 6.70
CA ALA A 198 -14.32 2.94 6.13
C ALA A 198 -15.68 3.65 5.88
N ASP A 199 -15.93 4.77 6.56
CA ASP A 199 -17.14 5.60 6.44
C ASP A 199 -16.97 6.82 5.51
N GLY A 200 -15.82 6.94 4.82
CA GLY A 200 -15.61 7.95 3.77
C GLY A 200 -15.11 9.30 4.27
N PHE A 201 -14.91 9.48 5.57
CA PHE A 201 -14.13 10.60 6.10
C PHE A 201 -12.66 10.39 5.78
N GLY A 202 -11.89 11.47 5.72
CA GLY A 202 -10.48 11.35 5.42
C GLY A 202 -9.60 12.43 6.00
N VAL A 203 -8.31 12.23 5.82
CA VAL A 203 -7.27 13.21 6.11
C VAL A 203 -6.35 13.28 4.90
N GLU A 204 -6.04 14.49 4.49
CA GLU A 204 -4.99 14.77 3.50
C GLU A 204 -3.77 15.30 4.24
N ILE A 205 -2.60 14.71 3.99
CA ILE A 205 -1.30 15.18 4.50
C ILE A 205 -0.43 15.53 3.30
N PHE A 206 0.05 16.76 3.25
CA PHE A 206 0.79 17.28 2.10
C PHE A 206 2.03 18.07 2.55
N PRO A 207 3.07 18.20 1.70
CA PRO A 207 4.20 19.07 2.00
C PRO A 207 3.75 20.51 2.22
N ALA A 208 4.33 21.20 3.21
CA ALA A 208 3.98 22.59 3.45
C ALA A 208 4.18 23.46 2.18
N PRO A 209 3.28 24.41 1.88
CA PRO A 209 3.50 25.32 0.74
C PRO A 209 4.72 26.21 0.99
N PRO A 210 5.36 26.78 -0.06
CA PRO A 210 6.58 27.58 0.06
C PRO A 210 6.50 28.67 1.14
N GLN A 211 5.38 29.40 1.20
CA GLN A 211 5.18 30.50 2.15
C GLN A 211 5.10 30.00 3.61
N ALA A 212 4.67 28.76 3.83
CA ALA A 212 4.65 28.14 5.15
C ALA A 212 6.03 27.56 5.49
N LYS A 213 6.77 27.03 4.51
CA LYS A 213 8.17 26.58 4.70
C LYS A 213 9.10 27.70 5.13
N GLU A 214 8.93 28.90 4.58
CA GLU A 214 9.66 30.11 5.02
C GLU A 214 9.45 30.42 6.52
N LYS A 215 8.33 29.95 7.08
CA LYS A 215 7.97 30.10 8.50
C LYS A 215 8.28 28.85 9.34
N GLY A 216 9.00 27.88 8.78
CA GLY A 216 9.40 26.64 9.44
C GLY A 216 8.39 25.49 9.37
N ALA A 217 7.29 25.62 8.63
CA ALA A 217 6.34 24.51 8.47
C ALA A 217 6.92 23.41 7.57
N VAL A 218 6.68 22.15 7.94
CA VAL A 218 7.17 20.97 7.19
C VAL A 218 6.06 20.27 6.41
N ALA A 219 4.83 20.29 6.93
CA ALA A 219 3.65 19.67 6.32
C ALA A 219 2.38 20.47 6.62
N GLY A 220 1.36 20.30 5.79
CA GLY A 220 -0.02 20.71 6.01
C GLY A 220 -0.93 19.49 6.17
N MET A 221 -2.10 19.70 6.78
CA MET A 221 -3.10 18.66 6.97
C MET A 221 -4.51 19.23 6.79
N HIS A 222 -5.35 18.53 6.03
CA HIS A 222 -6.77 18.84 5.91
C HIS A 222 -7.62 17.65 6.38
N ILE A 223 -8.73 17.95 7.05
CA ILE A 223 -9.78 16.97 7.32
C ILE A 223 -10.72 16.99 6.13
N LEU A 224 -10.97 15.82 5.55
CA LEU A 224 -11.84 15.63 4.40
C LEU A 224 -13.18 15.05 4.89
N GLY A 225 -14.27 15.72 4.54
CA GLY A 225 -15.60 15.12 4.60
C GLY A 225 -15.85 14.21 3.40
N PRO A 226 -16.93 13.41 3.42
CA PRO A 226 -17.30 12.51 2.33
C PRO A 226 -17.43 13.21 0.97
N ASP A 227 -17.78 14.51 0.96
CA ASP A 227 -18.00 15.32 -0.24
C ASP A 227 -16.91 16.38 -0.52
N THR A 228 -15.87 16.47 0.33
CA THR A 228 -14.81 17.47 0.16
C THR A 228 -13.97 17.20 -1.09
N PRO A 229 -13.77 18.19 -1.99
CA PRO A 229 -12.86 18.03 -3.12
C PRO A 229 -11.40 17.95 -2.64
N LEU A 230 -10.56 17.31 -3.45
CA LEU A 230 -9.12 17.25 -3.21
C LEU A 230 -8.47 18.49 -3.84
N ASP A 231 -7.93 19.37 -3.01
CA ASP A 231 -7.31 20.61 -3.47
C ASP A 231 -5.79 20.46 -3.65
N ASN A 232 -5.15 19.48 -3.01
CA ASN A 232 -3.70 19.28 -3.08
C ASN A 232 -3.36 18.00 -3.84
N ILE A 233 -3.03 18.14 -5.12
CA ILE A 233 -2.51 17.03 -5.91
C ILE A 233 -1.05 16.79 -5.52
N LEU A 234 -0.77 15.60 -4.97
CA LEU A 234 0.59 15.16 -4.68
C LEU A 234 1.30 14.80 -6.00
N GLU A 235 2.41 15.47 -6.28
CA GLU A 235 3.25 15.12 -7.43
C GLU A 235 4.00 13.81 -7.18
N PRO A 236 4.04 12.89 -8.17
CA PRO A 236 4.85 11.67 -8.07
C PRO A 236 6.31 11.96 -7.79
N ILE A 237 6.92 11.21 -6.87
CA ILE A 237 8.38 11.26 -6.61
C ILE A 237 9.16 10.23 -7.44
N PHE A 238 8.51 9.17 -7.90
CA PHE A 238 9.12 8.18 -8.79
C PHE A 238 8.75 8.41 -10.26
N MET A 239 9.57 7.85 -11.14
CA MET A 239 9.27 7.68 -12.56
C MET A 239 8.25 6.55 -12.75
N TYR A 240 7.35 6.70 -13.73
CA TYR A 240 6.32 5.72 -14.07
C TYR A 240 6.27 5.49 -15.59
N PRO A 241 5.82 4.31 -16.05
CA PRO A 241 5.30 3.18 -15.25
C PRO A 241 6.41 2.45 -14.48
N SER A 242 6.10 1.93 -13.30
CA SER A 242 7.10 1.34 -12.38
C SER A 242 7.75 0.09 -12.93
N GLU A 243 7.10 -0.61 -13.87
CA GLU A 243 7.63 -1.79 -14.55
C GLU A 243 8.95 -1.50 -15.29
N ASN A 244 9.16 -0.25 -15.73
CA ASN A 244 10.35 0.19 -16.44
C ASN A 244 11.29 1.03 -15.57
N HIS A 245 10.81 1.48 -14.41
CA HIS A 245 11.46 2.52 -13.60
C HIS A 245 11.42 2.21 -12.09
N ILE A 246 11.51 0.92 -11.73
CA ILE A 246 11.42 0.50 -10.33
C ILE A 246 12.54 1.15 -9.50
N GLY A 247 12.14 1.89 -8.46
CA GLY A 247 13.03 2.63 -7.56
C GLY A 247 13.63 3.92 -8.14
N GLU A 248 13.35 4.26 -9.40
CA GLU A 248 13.92 5.44 -10.07
C GLU A 248 13.17 6.72 -9.69
N LEU A 249 13.86 7.64 -9.03
CA LEU A 249 13.31 8.92 -8.59
C LEU A 249 13.23 9.91 -9.76
N ARG A 250 12.17 10.74 -9.78
CA ARG A 250 12.08 11.89 -10.69
C ARG A 250 13.15 12.91 -10.33
N VAL A 251 13.93 13.32 -11.32
CA VAL A 251 14.81 14.49 -11.18
C VAL A 251 13.93 15.72 -11.00
N ARG A 252 13.99 16.34 -9.82
CA ARG A 252 13.32 17.64 -9.61
C ARG A 252 14.04 18.66 -10.48
N SER A 253 13.31 19.24 -11.44
CA SER A 253 13.76 20.46 -12.09
C SER A 253 13.80 21.55 -11.02
N ASN A 254 14.99 22.07 -10.73
CA ASN A 254 15.14 23.25 -9.87
C ASN A 254 14.46 24.42 -10.59
N LYS A 255 13.20 24.65 -10.28
CA LYS A 255 12.47 25.87 -10.66
C LYS A 255 12.60 26.90 -9.54
#